data_AF-A0A7X0G697-F1
#
_entry.id   AF-A0A7X0G697-F1
#
_cell.length_a   1.000
_cell.length_b   1.000
_cell.length_c   1.000
_cell.angle_alpha   90.00
_cell.angle_beta   90.00
_cell.angle_gamma   90.00
#
_symmetry.space_group_name_H-M   'P 1'
#
loop_
_entity.id
_entity.type
_entity.pdbx_description
1 polymer ?
#
loop_
_entity_poly.entity_id
_entity_poly.type
_entity_poly.pdbx_seq_one_letter_code
_entity_poly.pdbx_strand_id
1 'polypeptide(L)'
;MGRTVIVGDIHGCFDELMELLEKVDLRPDDLLVSVGDLVDRGPAPGEVVGFFRARPNSVVVMGNHERKHVRGIFSYAQEITRLQLGGGYAETVEWMRTLPYFFENEDVRVVHAALVPGGPPAGQREEILCGTTSGERELAALFPDGHWHDRYTDDKPVVFGHHVTGREPLIRDGRVFGIDTGACHGWNLTALCVPGFAVHSVAARADHWSAVKREWQLPVLKTKPWRDFAWSELSEKAARFSGTSDAASQEWLRAVEEWATGLRALAPVLVDVAHRVSARLTPDEIRRHPAAPVLFQARSGRLDQTALAKRCATPRRTLEVAAALGVAAPGPPG
;
A
#
# COMPACT_ATOMS: atom_id res chain seq x y z
N MET A 1 -8.52 35.22 14.14
CA MET A 1 -8.81 33.91 13.53
C MET A 1 -9.24 32.90 14.61
N GLY A 2 -9.96 31.86 14.23
CA GLY A 2 -10.30 30.75 15.14
C GLY A 2 -9.09 29.83 15.40
N ARG A 3 -9.14 29.08 16.50
CA ARG A 3 -8.10 28.10 16.87
C ARG A 3 -7.98 27.02 15.79
N THR A 4 -6.75 26.65 15.45
CA THR A 4 -6.47 25.54 14.53
C THR A 4 -5.73 24.43 15.28
N VAL A 5 -6.22 23.20 15.18
CA VAL A 5 -5.62 21.98 15.74
C VAL A 5 -5.03 21.18 14.59
N ILE A 6 -3.73 20.93 14.61
CA ILE A 6 -3.01 20.25 13.52
C ILE A 6 -2.54 18.90 14.03
N VAL A 7 -2.95 17.80 13.41
CA VAL A 7 -2.65 16.42 13.83
C VAL A 7 -1.65 15.78 12.87
N GLY A 8 -0.67 15.07 13.43
CA GLY A 8 0.34 14.30 12.71
C GLY A 8 -0.21 13.08 11.95
N ASP A 9 0.67 12.19 11.49
CA ASP A 9 0.34 11.00 10.71
C ASP A 9 -0.49 10.02 11.55
N ILE A 10 -1.75 9.78 11.12
CA ILE A 10 -2.73 9.01 11.89
C ILE A 10 -2.66 7.53 11.54
N HIS A 11 -2.47 7.20 10.26
CA HIS A 11 -2.32 5.83 9.78
C HIS A 11 -3.38 4.87 10.33
N GLY A 12 -4.67 5.21 10.25
CA GLY A 12 -5.76 4.36 10.72
C GLY A 12 -5.84 4.17 12.24
N CYS A 13 -5.08 4.91 13.05
CA CYS A 13 -5.13 4.87 14.52
C CYS A 13 -6.32 5.72 15.04
N PHE A 14 -7.54 5.27 14.75
CA PHE A 14 -8.77 6.01 15.03
C PHE A 14 -9.00 6.26 16.52
N ASP A 15 -8.71 5.26 17.36
CA ASP A 15 -8.85 5.39 18.81
C ASP A 15 -7.93 6.47 19.37
N GLU A 16 -6.66 6.48 18.95
CA GLU A 16 -5.69 7.51 19.32
C GLU A 16 -6.08 8.89 18.79
N LEU A 17 -6.65 8.97 17.58
CA LEU A 17 -7.21 10.22 17.07
C LEU A 17 -8.29 10.74 18.01
N MET A 18 -9.28 9.92 18.36
CA MET A 18 -10.37 10.35 19.23
C MET A 18 -9.88 10.76 20.63
N GLU A 19 -8.96 10.01 21.22
CA GLU A 19 -8.37 10.33 22.52
C GLU A 19 -7.58 11.64 22.47
N LEU A 20 -6.82 11.87 21.40
CA LEU A 20 -6.09 13.12 21.19
C LEU A 20 -7.05 14.31 21.03
N LEU A 21 -8.12 14.14 20.26
CA LEU A 21 -9.12 15.18 20.04
C LEU A 21 -9.90 15.54 21.31
N GLU A 22 -10.16 14.57 22.18
CA GLU A 22 -10.70 14.80 23.52
C GLU A 22 -9.69 15.55 24.40
N LYS A 23 -8.41 15.11 24.40
CA LYS A 23 -7.35 15.73 25.20
C LYS A 23 -7.07 17.18 24.82
N VAL A 24 -7.19 17.55 23.55
CA VAL A 24 -7.08 18.95 23.10
C VAL A 24 -8.36 19.74 23.32
N ASP A 25 -9.46 19.11 23.78
CA ASP A 25 -10.79 19.72 23.85
C ASP A 25 -11.16 20.35 22.50
N LEU A 26 -11.22 19.53 21.44
CA LEU A 26 -11.52 20.00 20.08
C LEU A 26 -12.96 20.53 20.02
N ARG A 27 -13.10 21.82 19.72
CA ARG A 27 -14.41 22.48 19.66
C ARG A 27 -15.01 22.43 18.23
N PRO A 28 -16.33 22.58 18.06
CA PRO A 28 -16.95 22.61 16.73
C PRO A 28 -16.47 23.76 15.83
N ASP A 29 -16.09 24.89 16.41
CA ASP A 29 -15.57 26.09 15.73
C ASP A 29 -14.07 26.03 15.46
N ASP A 30 -13.35 25.09 16.07
CA ASP A 30 -11.92 24.89 15.80
C ASP A 30 -11.73 24.33 14.37
N LEU A 31 -10.71 24.81 13.66
CA LEU A 31 -10.30 24.20 12.41
C LEU A 31 -9.40 22.99 12.72
N LEU A 32 -9.78 21.82 12.24
CA LEU A 32 -8.94 20.62 12.35
C LEU A 32 -8.15 20.42 11.05
N VAL A 33 -6.83 20.33 11.13
CA VAL A 33 -5.95 20.06 9.99
C VAL A 33 -5.20 18.77 10.24
N SER A 34 -5.22 17.83 9.29
CA SER A 34 -4.28 16.70 9.28
C SER A 34 -3.13 16.98 8.33
N VAL A 35 -1.91 16.59 8.73
CA VAL A 35 -0.72 16.63 7.87
C VAL A 35 -0.76 15.59 6.74
N GLY A 36 -1.74 14.68 6.72
CA GLY A 36 -1.84 13.58 5.75
C GLY A 36 -1.55 12.22 6.38
N ASP A 37 -1.39 11.19 5.54
CA ASP A 37 -1.18 9.81 5.96
C ASP A 37 -2.26 9.34 6.96
N LEU A 38 -3.51 9.51 6.57
CA LEU A 38 -4.69 9.05 7.31
C LEU A 38 -4.84 7.54 7.26
N VAL A 39 -4.46 6.93 6.13
CA VAL A 39 -4.68 5.52 5.85
C VAL A 39 -3.39 4.71 5.94
N ASP A 40 -3.51 3.40 5.69
CA ASP A 40 -2.43 2.43 5.82
C ASP A 40 -1.91 2.20 7.23
N ARG A 41 -1.29 1.04 7.40
CA ARG A 41 -0.61 0.55 8.61
C ARG A 41 -1.50 0.26 9.83
N GLY A 42 -2.39 1.16 10.24
CA GLY A 42 -3.25 0.94 11.39
C GLY A 42 -4.58 0.27 11.10
N PRO A 43 -5.37 0.00 12.15
CA PRO A 43 -6.48 -0.95 12.10
C PRO A 43 -7.75 -0.37 11.46
N ALA A 44 -7.95 0.96 11.53
CA ALA A 44 -9.25 1.60 11.27
C ALA A 44 -9.15 2.77 10.26
N PRO A 45 -8.60 2.56 9.03
CA PRO A 45 -8.49 3.63 8.05
C PRO A 45 -9.85 4.17 7.57
N GLY A 46 -10.90 3.32 7.58
CA GLY A 46 -12.24 3.73 7.17
C GLY A 46 -12.87 4.72 8.12
N GLU A 47 -12.68 4.51 9.42
CA GLU A 47 -13.19 5.35 10.50
C GLU A 47 -12.50 6.71 10.51
N VAL A 48 -11.17 6.74 10.33
CA VAL A 48 -10.41 8.00 10.20
C VAL A 48 -10.90 8.80 8.99
N VAL A 49 -10.99 8.18 7.81
CA VAL A 49 -11.50 8.86 6.60
C VAL A 49 -12.94 9.33 6.81
N GLY A 50 -13.80 8.47 7.35
CA GLY A 50 -15.21 8.80 7.63
C GLY A 50 -15.36 10.00 8.55
N PHE A 51 -14.53 10.09 9.60
CA PHE A 51 -14.51 11.20 10.53
C PHE A 51 -14.15 12.52 9.85
N PHE A 52 -13.05 12.58 9.08
CA PHE A 52 -12.66 13.80 8.37
C PHE A 52 -13.68 14.22 7.31
N ARG A 53 -14.26 13.26 6.58
CA ARG A 53 -15.31 13.55 5.58
C ARG A 53 -16.58 14.10 6.21
N ALA A 54 -16.93 13.66 7.42
CA ALA A 54 -18.12 14.12 8.13
C ALA A 54 -17.93 15.46 8.85
N ARG A 55 -16.69 15.84 9.18
CA ARG A 55 -16.40 17.10 9.89
C ARG A 55 -16.32 18.28 8.92
N PRO A 56 -17.21 19.30 9.01
CA PRO A 56 -17.23 20.43 8.09
C PRO A 56 -16.01 21.36 8.21
N ASN A 57 -15.50 21.55 9.42
CA ASN A 57 -14.33 22.40 9.70
C ASN A 57 -13.06 21.54 9.78
N SER A 58 -12.78 20.82 8.70
CA SER A 58 -11.56 20.01 8.60
C SER A 58 -10.86 20.13 7.25
N VAL A 59 -9.53 20.03 7.28
CA VAL A 59 -8.66 19.98 6.11
C VAL A 59 -7.70 18.81 6.28
N VAL A 60 -7.45 18.08 5.21
CA VAL A 60 -6.47 16.99 5.19
C VAL A 60 -5.49 17.30 4.07
N VAL A 61 -4.21 17.40 4.39
CA VAL A 61 -3.15 17.56 3.39
C VAL A 61 -2.84 16.21 2.75
N MET A 62 -2.53 16.19 1.45
CA MET A 62 -2.15 14.99 0.71
C MET A 62 -0.83 14.41 1.25
N GLY A 63 -0.91 13.24 1.88
CA GLY A 63 0.25 12.42 2.23
C GLY A 63 0.73 11.54 1.09
N ASN A 64 1.92 10.94 1.21
CA ASN A 64 2.37 9.99 0.18
C ASN A 64 1.56 8.70 0.21
N HIS A 65 0.95 8.32 1.33
CA HIS A 65 0.10 7.14 1.40
C HIS A 65 -1.22 7.34 0.63
N GLU A 66 -1.91 8.47 0.81
CA GLU A 66 -3.07 8.83 -0.02
C GLU A 66 -2.67 8.92 -1.50
N ARG A 67 -1.52 9.54 -1.80
CA ARG A 67 -1.05 9.68 -3.18
C ARG A 67 -0.77 8.32 -3.85
N LYS A 68 -0.24 7.33 -3.11
CA LYS A 68 -0.05 5.96 -3.62
C LYS A 68 -1.38 5.33 -4.03
N HIS A 69 -2.43 5.49 -3.22
CA HIS A 69 -3.78 5.04 -3.56
C HIS A 69 -4.34 5.74 -4.80
N VAL A 70 -4.24 7.07 -4.85
CA VAL A 70 -4.69 7.91 -5.98
C VAL A 70 -4.01 7.52 -7.31
N ARG A 71 -2.72 7.15 -7.25
CA ARG A 71 -1.90 6.74 -8.40
C ARG A 71 -1.99 5.24 -8.72
N GLY A 72 -2.64 4.44 -7.88
CA GLY A 72 -2.72 2.99 -8.06
C GLY A 72 -1.40 2.25 -7.82
N ILE A 73 -0.50 2.81 -7.01
CA ILE A 73 0.80 2.22 -6.68
C ILE A 73 0.66 1.45 -5.38
N PHE A 74 0.58 0.11 -5.45
CA PHE A 74 0.29 -0.71 -4.29
C PHE A 74 1.52 -1.41 -3.74
N SER A 75 1.78 -1.17 -2.45
CA SER A 75 2.62 -2.01 -1.60
C SER A 75 1.76 -2.78 -0.60
N TYR A 76 2.39 -3.56 0.27
CA TYR A 76 1.68 -4.39 1.24
C TYR A 76 0.69 -3.59 2.12
N ALA A 77 1.04 -2.37 2.53
CA ALA A 77 0.16 -1.54 3.33
C ALA A 77 -1.11 -1.12 2.55
N GLN A 78 -0.95 -0.67 1.30
CA GLN A 78 -2.10 -0.29 0.47
C GLN A 78 -2.99 -1.49 0.11
N GLU A 79 -2.41 -2.68 -0.04
CA GLU A 79 -3.19 -3.91 -0.25
C GLU A 79 -4.08 -4.21 0.97
N ILE A 80 -3.55 -4.04 2.19
CA ILE A 80 -4.31 -4.21 3.42
C ILE A 80 -5.44 -3.16 3.50
N THR A 81 -5.11 -1.88 3.30
CA THR A 81 -6.10 -0.78 3.33
C THR A 81 -7.23 -0.98 2.33
N ARG A 82 -6.92 -1.50 1.12
CA ARG A 82 -7.95 -1.85 0.12
C ARG A 82 -8.94 -2.88 0.64
N LEU A 83 -8.46 -3.87 1.39
CA LEU A 83 -9.32 -4.89 2.00
C LEU A 83 -10.10 -4.34 3.19
N GLN A 84 -9.46 -3.53 4.04
CA GLN A 84 -10.11 -2.84 5.17
C GLN A 84 -11.26 -1.94 4.69
N LEU A 85 -11.06 -1.18 3.61
CA LEU A 85 -12.07 -0.27 3.06
C LEU A 85 -13.15 -0.99 2.23
N GLY A 86 -12.86 -2.18 1.71
CA GLY A 86 -13.79 -3.01 0.96
C GLY A 86 -14.52 -2.24 -0.15
N GLY A 87 -15.86 -2.27 -0.12
CA GLY A 87 -16.70 -1.59 -1.11
C GLY A 87 -16.56 -0.06 -1.11
N GLY A 88 -16.14 0.56 -0.01
CA GLY A 88 -15.92 2.00 0.11
C GLY A 88 -14.60 2.50 -0.49
N TYR A 89 -13.71 1.59 -0.90
CA TYR A 89 -12.38 1.95 -1.38
C TYR A 89 -12.39 2.96 -2.54
N ALA A 90 -13.24 2.74 -3.55
CA ALA A 90 -13.28 3.59 -4.73
C ALA A 90 -13.69 5.03 -4.39
N GLU A 91 -14.72 5.19 -3.56
CA GLU A 91 -15.20 6.49 -3.11
C GLU A 91 -14.15 7.22 -2.25
N THR A 92 -13.47 6.48 -1.36
CA THR A 92 -12.37 7.02 -0.56
C THR A 92 -11.24 7.55 -1.44
N VAL A 93 -10.86 6.83 -2.50
CA VAL A 93 -9.83 7.29 -3.45
C VAL A 93 -10.27 8.54 -4.21
N GLU A 94 -11.52 8.63 -4.64
CA GLU A 94 -12.04 9.84 -5.31
C GLU A 94 -12.06 11.05 -4.37
N TRP A 95 -12.39 10.86 -3.09
CA TRP A 95 -12.21 11.90 -2.09
C TRP A 95 -10.73 12.29 -1.93
N MET A 96 -9.81 11.33 -1.82
CA MET A 96 -8.37 11.60 -1.71
C MET A 96 -7.82 12.44 -2.88
N ARG A 97 -8.38 12.32 -4.10
CA ARG A 97 -7.98 13.16 -5.25
C ARG A 97 -8.20 14.66 -5.05
N THR A 98 -9.06 15.03 -4.10
CA THR A 98 -9.41 16.42 -3.82
C THR A 98 -8.51 17.07 -2.76
N LEU A 99 -7.65 16.29 -2.09
CA LEU A 99 -6.84 16.79 -1.00
C LEU A 99 -5.78 17.79 -1.51
N PRO A 100 -5.63 18.97 -0.87
CA PRO A 100 -4.57 19.90 -1.20
C PRO A 100 -3.20 19.38 -0.73
N TYR A 101 -2.12 19.81 -1.37
CA TYR A 101 -0.75 19.45 -0.97
C TYR A 101 -0.16 20.31 0.16
N PHE A 102 -0.87 21.36 0.54
CA PHE A 102 -0.51 22.19 1.69
C PHE A 102 -1.76 22.89 2.23
N PHE A 103 -1.66 23.36 3.46
CA PHE A 103 -2.59 24.32 4.07
C PHE A 103 -1.77 25.50 4.59
N GLU A 104 -2.28 26.71 4.44
CA GLU A 104 -1.62 27.90 4.99
C GLU A 104 -2.70 28.89 5.48
N ASN A 105 -2.48 29.43 6.68
CA ASN A 105 -3.24 30.57 7.19
C ASN A 105 -2.27 31.68 7.64
N GLU A 106 -2.75 32.65 8.42
CA GLU A 106 -1.92 33.75 8.94
C GLU A 106 -0.82 33.27 9.90
N ASP A 107 -1.11 32.22 10.69
CA ASP A 107 -0.25 31.75 11.78
C ASP A 107 0.76 30.67 11.36
N VAL A 108 0.41 29.83 10.37
CA VAL A 108 1.14 28.58 10.13
C VAL A 108 1.02 28.05 8.70
N ARG A 109 2.03 27.28 8.29
CA ARG A 109 2.04 26.41 7.10
C ARG A 109 1.99 24.96 7.51
N VAL A 110 1.22 24.15 6.78
CA VAL A 110 1.16 22.71 6.95
C VAL A 110 1.45 22.05 5.61
N VAL A 111 2.45 21.17 5.60
CA VAL A 111 2.80 20.29 4.49
C VAL A 111 2.92 18.87 5.04
N HIS A 112 2.78 17.84 4.21
CA HIS A 112 2.92 16.48 4.72
C HIS A 112 4.38 16.15 5.06
N ALA A 113 5.31 16.36 4.12
CA ALA A 113 6.69 15.91 4.28
C ALA A 113 7.71 17.04 4.42
N ALA A 114 7.73 17.96 3.45
CA ALA A 114 8.79 18.94 3.33
C ALA A 114 8.39 20.13 2.47
N LEU A 115 9.16 21.21 2.58
CA LEU A 115 9.16 22.29 1.59
C LEU A 115 10.57 22.85 1.44
N VAL A 116 10.89 23.42 0.28
CA VAL A 116 12.15 24.14 0.04
C VAL A 116 12.06 25.51 0.72
N PRO A 117 12.94 25.85 1.68
CA PRO A 117 12.91 27.15 2.37
C PRO A 117 13.14 28.34 1.43
N GLY A 118 12.72 29.52 1.88
CA GLY A 118 12.85 30.78 1.14
C GLY A 118 11.61 31.17 0.34
N GLY A 119 10.45 30.57 0.62
CA GLY A 119 9.22 30.85 -0.11
C GLY A 119 8.00 30.04 0.35
N PRO A 120 6.80 30.41 -0.12
CA PRO A 120 5.58 29.68 0.20
C PRO A 120 5.58 28.26 -0.40
N PRO A 121 4.78 27.32 0.14
CA PRO A 121 4.59 26.01 -0.46
C PRO A 121 3.87 26.07 -1.82
N ALA A 122 3.09 27.12 -2.07
CA ALA A 122 2.43 27.35 -3.35
C ALA A 122 3.45 27.43 -4.51
N GLY A 123 3.27 26.59 -5.53
CA GLY A 123 4.16 26.52 -6.69
C GLY A 123 5.37 25.60 -6.51
N GLN A 124 5.59 25.04 -5.31
CA GLN A 124 6.59 24.00 -5.11
C GLN A 124 6.08 22.65 -5.65
N ARG A 125 7.02 21.74 -5.89
CA ARG A 125 6.71 20.41 -6.42
C ARG A 125 5.88 19.60 -5.42
N GLU A 126 4.74 19.11 -5.87
CA GLU A 126 3.88 18.20 -5.10
C GLU A 126 4.63 17.00 -4.53
N GLU A 127 5.58 16.43 -5.30
CA GLU A 127 6.37 15.28 -4.85
C GLU A 127 7.26 15.57 -3.63
N ILE A 128 7.69 16.82 -3.45
CA ILE A 128 8.42 17.30 -2.27
C ILE A 128 7.42 17.47 -1.12
N LEU A 129 6.33 18.20 -1.37
CA LEU A 129 5.32 18.51 -0.36
C LEU A 129 4.72 17.26 0.30
N CYS A 130 4.49 16.20 -0.49
CA CYS A 130 3.95 14.93 0.00
C CYS A 130 5.00 13.83 0.24
N GLY A 131 6.30 14.03 0.04
CA GLY A 131 7.29 13.01 0.42
C GLY A 131 7.25 11.73 -0.42
N THR A 132 7.30 11.88 -1.75
CA THR A 132 7.54 10.72 -2.63
C THR A 132 9.04 10.45 -2.77
N THR A 133 9.43 9.23 -3.16
CA THR A 133 10.84 8.89 -3.41
C THR A 133 11.55 9.86 -4.37
N SER A 134 10.85 10.38 -5.38
CA SER A 134 11.45 11.38 -6.27
C SER A 134 11.64 12.75 -5.62
N GLY A 135 10.75 13.14 -4.70
CA GLY A 135 10.86 14.38 -3.94
C GLY A 135 11.95 14.30 -2.87
N GLU A 136 12.03 13.18 -2.14
CA GLU A 136 13.10 12.91 -1.18
C GLU A 136 14.48 12.96 -1.84
N ARG A 137 14.62 12.36 -3.03
CA ARG A 137 15.87 12.38 -3.80
C ARG A 137 16.27 13.81 -4.21
N GLU A 138 15.30 14.65 -4.56
CA GLU A 138 15.58 16.05 -4.88
C GLU A 138 15.96 16.85 -3.64
N LEU A 139 15.27 16.66 -2.52
CA LEU A 139 15.64 17.28 -1.24
C LEU A 139 17.06 16.88 -0.83
N ALA A 140 17.42 15.60 -0.96
CA ALA A 140 18.77 15.13 -0.67
C ALA A 140 19.83 15.78 -1.58
N ALA A 141 19.48 16.11 -2.83
CA ALA A 141 20.39 16.83 -3.74
C ALA A 141 20.51 18.32 -3.39
N LEU A 142 19.43 18.94 -2.91
CA LEU A 142 19.40 20.35 -2.48
C LEU A 142 20.07 20.56 -1.12
N PHE A 143 19.97 19.57 -0.23
CA PHE A 143 20.47 19.60 1.14
C PHE A 143 21.38 18.39 1.42
N PRO A 144 22.56 18.29 0.79
CA PRO A 144 23.43 17.12 0.95
C PRO A 144 24.00 16.96 2.36
N ASP A 145 24.10 18.05 3.13
CA ASP A 145 24.72 18.08 4.46
C ASP A 145 23.70 18.20 5.61
N GLY A 146 22.43 17.86 5.40
CA GLY A 146 21.41 17.93 6.45
C GLY A 146 19.98 17.84 5.92
N HIS A 147 19.01 18.19 6.76
CA HIS A 147 17.61 18.21 6.37
C HIS A 147 17.16 19.60 5.90
N TRP A 148 16.12 19.66 5.07
CA TRP A 148 15.53 20.92 4.61
C TRP A 148 15.16 21.84 5.77
N HIS A 149 14.66 21.26 6.87
CA HIS A 149 14.22 21.98 8.05
C HIS A 149 15.38 22.54 8.88
N ASP A 150 16.61 22.04 8.72
CA ASP A 150 17.81 22.65 9.31
C ASP A 150 18.17 23.97 8.65
N ARG A 151 17.68 24.18 7.43
CA ARG A 151 17.90 25.38 6.61
C ARG A 151 16.64 26.25 6.53
N TYR A 152 15.63 25.99 7.37
CA TYR A 152 14.39 26.75 7.34
C TYR A 152 14.61 28.17 7.89
N THR A 153 14.43 29.17 7.02
CA THR A 153 14.70 30.59 7.34
C THR A 153 13.46 31.47 7.33
N ASP A 154 12.30 30.92 6.95
CA ASP A 154 11.08 31.70 6.79
C ASP A 154 10.50 32.10 8.16
N ASP A 155 9.94 33.31 8.24
CA ASP A 155 9.34 33.82 9.47
C ASP A 155 8.09 33.04 9.88
N LYS A 156 7.32 32.57 8.89
CA LYS A 156 6.07 31.82 9.12
C LYS A 156 6.39 30.39 9.56
N PRO A 157 5.88 29.93 10.72
CA PRO A 157 6.07 28.56 11.18
C PRO A 157 5.56 27.50 10.20
N VAL A 158 6.24 26.35 10.18
CA VAL A 158 5.88 25.18 9.38
C VAL A 158 5.67 23.96 10.27
N VAL A 159 4.61 23.21 9.97
CA VAL A 159 4.25 21.94 10.59
C VAL A 159 4.28 20.86 9.51
N PHE A 160 4.89 19.73 9.84
CA PHE A 160 4.98 18.59 8.94
C PHE A 160 4.95 17.24 9.68
N GLY A 161 4.62 16.20 8.94
CA GLY A 161 4.59 14.81 9.34
C GLY A 161 5.63 13.98 8.60
N HIS A 162 5.26 12.78 8.11
CA HIS A 162 6.01 11.91 7.20
C HIS A 162 7.31 11.29 7.73
N HIS A 163 8.16 12.11 8.35
CA HIS A 163 9.41 11.71 8.96
C HIS A 163 9.18 11.54 10.45
N VAL A 164 9.08 10.28 10.89
CA VAL A 164 8.93 9.96 12.30
C VAL A 164 10.08 10.56 13.13
N THR A 165 9.75 11.48 14.05
CA THR A 165 10.74 12.23 14.85
C THR A 165 11.16 11.52 16.13
N GLY A 166 10.52 10.39 16.44
CA GLY A 166 10.67 9.66 17.70
C GLY A 166 9.40 9.75 18.55
N ARG A 167 9.54 9.54 19.86
CA ARG A 167 8.40 9.66 20.80
C ARG A 167 7.98 11.11 21.05
N GLU A 168 8.90 12.05 20.88
CA GLU A 168 8.66 13.47 21.04
C GLU A 168 8.67 14.16 19.67
N PRO A 169 7.88 15.23 19.48
CA PRO A 169 7.92 16.00 18.25
C PRO A 169 9.25 16.75 18.11
N LEU A 170 9.68 16.95 16.87
CA LEU A 170 10.76 17.86 16.55
C LEU A 170 10.25 19.30 16.67
N ILE A 171 10.83 20.09 17.58
CA ILE A 171 10.54 21.52 17.70
C ILE A 171 11.85 22.27 17.59
N ARG A 172 11.95 23.18 16.62
CA ARG A 172 13.14 23.99 16.40
C ARG A 172 12.80 25.46 16.21
N ASP A 173 13.50 26.30 16.96
CA ASP A 173 13.46 27.77 16.91
C ASP A 173 12.04 28.38 16.98
N GLY A 174 11.08 27.64 17.54
CA GLY A 174 9.66 28.03 17.57
C GLY A 174 9.00 28.14 16.19
N ARG A 175 9.65 27.66 15.12
CA ARG A 175 9.20 27.81 13.73
C ARG A 175 9.05 26.50 12.97
N VAL A 176 9.74 25.44 13.40
CA VAL A 176 9.72 24.15 12.72
C VAL A 176 9.15 23.11 13.67
N PHE A 177 8.07 22.45 13.23
CA PHE A 177 7.33 21.46 14.01
C PHE A 177 7.17 20.16 13.20
N GLY A 178 8.01 19.17 13.47
CA GLY A 178 7.80 17.79 12.98
C GLY A 178 6.97 17.03 14.00
N ILE A 179 5.74 16.64 13.64
CA ILE A 179 4.75 16.08 14.57
C ILE A 179 4.33 14.65 14.25
N ASP A 180 4.97 14.00 13.27
CA ASP A 180 4.89 12.54 13.15
C ASP A 180 5.70 11.88 14.26
N THR A 181 5.01 11.46 15.32
CA THR A 181 5.60 10.75 16.46
C THR A 181 5.32 9.25 16.43
N GLY A 182 4.97 8.71 15.26
CA GLY A 182 4.95 7.27 15.01
C GLY A 182 3.77 6.53 15.66
N ALA A 183 2.56 7.07 15.58
CA ALA A 183 1.36 6.49 16.20
C ALA A 183 1.16 5.01 15.82
N CYS A 184 1.23 4.70 14.52
CA CYS A 184 1.07 3.33 14.04
C CYS A 184 2.19 2.35 14.47
N HIS A 185 3.30 2.88 15.00
CA HIS A 185 4.44 2.10 15.49
C HIS A 185 4.46 1.94 17.01
N GLY A 186 3.36 2.27 17.70
CA GLY A 186 3.24 2.09 19.14
C GLY A 186 3.92 3.19 19.96
N TRP A 187 4.15 4.35 19.36
CA TRP A 187 4.68 5.53 20.05
C TRP A 187 3.55 6.48 20.38
N ASN A 188 3.48 7.66 19.76
CA ASN A 188 2.49 8.67 20.10
C ASN A 188 1.77 9.17 18.85
N LEU A 189 0.56 9.69 19.03
CA LEU A 189 -0.08 10.60 18.07
C LEU A 189 -0.01 12.01 18.66
N THR A 190 0.48 12.97 17.87
CA THR A 190 0.74 14.34 18.33
C THR A 190 -0.10 15.36 17.57
N ALA A 191 -0.58 16.37 18.28
CA ALA A 191 -1.22 17.56 17.74
C ALA A 191 -0.51 18.85 18.19
N LEU A 192 -0.60 19.88 17.35
CA LEU A 192 -0.18 21.26 17.63
C LEU A 192 -1.39 22.20 17.52
N CYS A 193 -1.62 23.01 18.55
CA CYS A 193 -2.70 24.01 18.57
C CYS A 193 -2.15 25.42 18.32
N VAL A 194 -2.58 26.09 17.26
CA VAL A 194 -2.21 27.50 16.95
C VAL A 194 -3.40 28.44 17.18
N PRO A 195 -3.18 29.72 17.56
CA PRO A 195 -1.90 30.47 17.60
C PRO A 195 -1.02 30.26 18.85
N GLY A 196 -1.38 29.37 19.78
CA GLY A 196 -0.62 29.14 21.01
C GLY A 196 0.61 28.23 20.90
N PHE A 197 0.77 27.53 19.78
CA PHE A 197 1.78 26.48 19.55
C PHE A 197 1.85 25.43 20.67
N ALA A 198 0.70 25.14 21.30
CA ALA A 198 0.62 24.13 22.36
C ALA A 198 0.63 22.73 21.76
N VAL A 199 1.52 21.88 22.26
CA VAL A 199 1.70 20.49 21.80
C VAL A 199 0.97 19.54 22.74
N HIS A 200 0.24 18.60 22.16
CA HIS A 200 -0.45 17.55 22.88
C HIS A 200 -0.17 16.21 22.23
N SER A 201 0.06 15.17 23.03
CA SER A 201 0.28 13.82 22.52
C SER A 201 -0.48 12.79 23.35
N VAL A 202 -0.91 11.72 22.72
CA VAL A 202 -1.46 10.52 23.37
C VAL A 202 -0.62 9.31 22.97
N ALA A 203 -0.48 8.35 23.87
CA ALA A 203 0.27 7.14 23.60
C ALA A 203 -0.58 6.18 22.76
N ALA A 204 0.05 5.56 21.76
CA ALA A 204 -0.57 4.51 20.99
C ALA A 204 -0.77 3.25 21.85
N ARG A 205 -1.90 2.59 21.67
CA ARG A 205 -2.32 1.42 22.46
C ARG A 205 -1.49 0.18 22.14
N ALA A 206 -0.89 0.12 20.96
CA ALA A 206 -0.02 -0.96 20.51
C ALA A 206 0.85 -0.52 19.32
N ASP A 207 1.83 -1.35 18.94
CA ASP A 207 2.40 -1.32 17.58
C ASP A 207 1.36 -1.87 16.60
N HIS A 208 0.49 -0.96 16.16
CA HIS A 208 -0.61 -1.24 15.24
C HIS A 208 -0.12 -1.83 13.94
N TRP A 209 0.98 -1.34 13.37
CA TRP A 209 1.48 -1.86 12.10
C TRP A 209 1.92 -3.32 12.23
N SER A 210 2.61 -3.67 13.31
CA SER A 210 2.99 -5.06 13.56
C SER A 210 1.77 -5.96 13.78
N ALA A 211 0.73 -5.47 14.47
CA ALA A 211 -0.52 -6.21 14.64
C ALA A 211 -1.28 -6.42 13.33
N VAL A 212 -1.51 -5.35 12.57
CA VAL A 212 -2.22 -5.35 11.28
C VAL A 212 -1.51 -6.22 10.26
N LYS A 213 -0.17 -6.19 10.18
CA LYS A 213 0.58 -7.10 9.29
C LYS A 213 0.30 -8.57 9.56
N ARG A 214 0.16 -8.96 10.83
CA ARG A 214 -0.13 -10.36 11.24
C ARG A 214 -1.57 -10.73 10.91
N GLU A 215 -2.51 -9.86 11.27
CA GLU A 215 -3.94 -10.08 11.05
C GLU A 215 -4.29 -10.21 9.57
N TRP A 216 -3.75 -9.32 8.74
CA TRP A 216 -4.13 -9.22 7.33
C TRP A 216 -3.29 -10.07 6.37
N GLN A 217 -2.34 -10.84 6.90
CA GLN A 217 -1.47 -11.66 6.07
C GLN A 217 -2.25 -12.69 5.25
N LEU A 218 -3.05 -13.55 5.90
CA LEU A 218 -3.83 -14.56 5.20
C LEU A 218 -4.84 -13.94 4.22
N PRO A 219 -5.64 -12.91 4.60
CA PRO A 219 -6.50 -12.20 3.65
C PRO A 219 -5.77 -11.70 2.41
N VAL A 220 -4.62 -11.04 2.56
CA VAL A 220 -3.82 -10.54 1.42
C VAL A 220 -3.23 -11.68 0.60
N LEU A 221 -2.79 -12.77 1.22
CA LEU A 221 -2.31 -13.96 0.52
C LEU A 221 -3.40 -14.58 -0.36
N LYS A 222 -4.64 -14.64 0.13
CA LYS A 222 -5.78 -15.18 -0.61
C LYS A 222 -6.17 -14.33 -1.81
N THR A 223 -5.87 -13.03 -1.81
CA THR A 223 -6.18 -12.15 -2.94
C THR A 223 -5.12 -12.17 -4.03
N LYS A 224 -3.98 -12.84 -3.84
CA LYS A 224 -2.94 -12.89 -4.86
C LYS A 224 -3.41 -13.70 -6.08
N PRO A 225 -3.08 -13.27 -7.30
CA PRO A 225 -3.47 -13.96 -8.51
C PRO A 225 -2.56 -15.17 -8.76
N TRP A 226 -2.57 -16.14 -7.85
CA TRP A 226 -1.67 -17.31 -7.86
C TRP A 226 -1.71 -18.09 -9.18
N ARG A 227 -2.84 -18.09 -9.88
CA ARG A 227 -3.00 -18.74 -11.19
C ARG A 227 -2.28 -18.01 -12.33
N ASP A 228 -2.07 -16.70 -12.17
CA ASP A 228 -1.60 -15.80 -13.22
C ASP A 228 -0.12 -15.48 -13.10
N PHE A 229 0.47 -15.68 -11.93
CA PHE A 229 1.90 -15.56 -11.77
C PHE A 229 2.65 -16.51 -12.70
N ALA A 230 3.75 -16.00 -13.28
CA ALA A 230 4.76 -16.87 -13.82
C ALA A 230 5.27 -17.82 -12.73
N TRP A 231 5.72 -19.00 -13.13
CA TRP A 231 6.23 -20.00 -12.20
C TRP A 231 7.31 -19.50 -11.24
N SER A 232 8.20 -18.62 -11.70
CA SER A 232 9.23 -17.98 -10.88
C SER A 232 8.64 -16.97 -9.91
N GLU A 233 7.68 -16.16 -10.35
CA GLU A 233 7.00 -15.17 -9.51
C GLU A 233 6.19 -15.85 -8.39
N LEU A 234 5.49 -16.95 -8.70
CA LEU A 234 4.78 -17.74 -7.70
C LEU A 234 5.72 -18.21 -6.59
N SER A 235 6.86 -18.80 -6.98
CA SER A 235 7.87 -19.27 -6.02
C SER A 235 8.48 -18.13 -5.21
N GLU A 236 8.80 -16.99 -5.84
CA GLU A 236 9.31 -15.81 -5.14
C GLU A 236 8.29 -15.26 -4.13
N LYS A 237 7.01 -15.15 -4.53
CA LYS A 237 5.94 -14.70 -3.63
C LYS A 237 5.74 -15.67 -2.47
N ALA A 238 5.68 -16.97 -2.73
CA ALA A 238 5.54 -17.97 -1.66
C ALA A 238 6.71 -17.88 -0.66
N ALA A 239 7.94 -17.81 -1.17
CA ALA A 239 9.14 -17.66 -0.34
C ALA A 239 9.15 -16.36 0.49
N ARG A 240 8.64 -15.25 -0.04
CA ARG A 240 8.55 -13.97 0.70
C ARG A 240 7.66 -14.08 1.95
N PHE A 241 6.69 -14.98 1.96
CA PHE A 241 5.77 -15.16 3.08
C PHE A 241 6.07 -16.40 3.94
N SER A 242 7.07 -17.21 3.58
CA SER A 242 7.40 -18.48 4.28
C SER A 242 7.88 -18.28 5.72
N GLY A 243 8.46 -17.12 6.04
CA GLY A 243 8.91 -16.76 7.39
C GLY A 243 7.79 -16.33 8.35
N THR A 244 6.53 -16.47 7.96
CA THR A 244 5.41 -16.14 8.86
C THR A 244 5.29 -17.10 10.03
N SER A 245 4.94 -16.57 11.21
CA SER A 245 4.61 -17.35 12.39
C SER A 245 3.14 -17.78 12.45
N ASP A 246 2.29 -17.28 11.53
CA ASP A 246 0.87 -17.61 11.50
C ASP A 246 0.62 -18.99 10.85
N ALA A 247 0.08 -19.93 11.63
CA ALA A 247 -0.15 -21.30 11.18
C ALA A 247 -1.11 -21.39 9.99
N ALA A 248 -2.13 -20.52 9.93
CA ALA A 248 -3.11 -20.52 8.84
C ALA A 248 -2.50 -20.02 7.53
N SER A 249 -1.69 -18.97 7.58
CA SER A 249 -0.90 -18.48 6.44
C SER A 249 0.12 -19.51 5.96
N GLN A 250 0.81 -20.21 6.88
CA GLN A 250 1.73 -21.29 6.51
C GLN A 250 1.00 -22.44 5.80
N GLU A 251 -0.14 -22.87 6.33
CA GLU A 251 -0.94 -23.93 5.73
C GLU A 251 -1.44 -23.55 4.34
N TRP A 252 -1.91 -22.31 4.18
CA TRP A 252 -2.30 -21.77 2.88
C TRP A 252 -1.16 -21.80 1.87
N LEU A 253 0.04 -21.35 2.28
CA LEU A 253 1.22 -21.34 1.40
C LEU A 253 1.64 -22.76 1.02
N ARG A 254 1.63 -23.71 1.96
CA ARG A 254 1.88 -25.13 1.67
C ARG A 254 0.91 -25.66 0.63
N ALA A 255 -0.39 -25.39 0.79
CA ALA A 255 -1.40 -25.80 -0.19
C ALA A 255 -1.15 -25.19 -1.58
N VAL A 256 -0.71 -23.92 -1.66
CA VAL A 256 -0.33 -23.28 -2.93
C VAL A 256 0.89 -23.97 -3.56
N GLU A 257 1.91 -24.29 -2.77
CA GLU A 257 3.13 -24.94 -3.24
C GLU A 257 2.90 -26.38 -3.69
N GLU A 258 2.10 -27.15 -2.93
CA GLU A 258 1.68 -28.51 -3.29
C GLU A 258 0.87 -28.52 -4.57
N TRP A 259 -0.10 -27.60 -4.70
CA TRP A 259 -0.88 -27.42 -5.92
C TRP A 259 0.02 -27.07 -7.12
N ALA A 260 0.93 -26.11 -6.96
CA ALA A 260 1.86 -25.71 -8.01
C ALA A 260 2.78 -26.88 -8.44
N THR A 261 3.26 -27.66 -7.47
CA THR A 261 4.08 -28.86 -7.71
C THR A 261 3.29 -29.92 -8.48
N GLY A 262 2.05 -30.19 -8.05
CA GLY A 262 1.16 -31.13 -8.71
C GLY A 262 0.85 -30.75 -10.16
N LEU A 263 0.66 -29.45 -10.45
CA LEU A 263 0.47 -28.98 -11.82
C LEU A 263 1.71 -29.17 -12.69
N ARG A 264 2.90 -28.88 -12.17
CA ARG A 264 4.15 -29.08 -12.92
C ARG A 264 4.41 -30.55 -13.20
N ALA A 265 4.00 -31.44 -12.29
CA ALA A 265 4.12 -32.89 -12.46
C ALA A 265 3.25 -33.45 -13.60
N LEU A 266 2.29 -32.68 -14.14
CA LEU A 266 1.51 -33.08 -15.32
C LEU A 266 2.32 -33.03 -16.63
N ALA A 267 3.49 -32.38 -16.66
CA ALA A 267 4.22 -32.13 -17.91
C ALA A 267 4.47 -33.39 -18.77
N PRO A 268 4.95 -34.54 -18.23
CA PRO A 268 5.13 -35.75 -19.02
C PRO A 268 3.80 -36.26 -19.62
N VAL A 269 2.74 -36.30 -18.81
CA VAL A 269 1.41 -36.77 -19.21
C VAL A 269 0.83 -35.89 -20.32
N LEU A 270 0.97 -34.56 -20.19
CA LEU A 270 0.49 -33.61 -21.18
C LEU A 270 1.22 -33.72 -22.51
N VAL A 271 2.55 -33.92 -22.49
CA VAL A 271 3.33 -34.18 -23.71
C VAL A 271 2.82 -35.44 -24.41
N ASP A 272 2.68 -36.54 -23.67
CA ASP A 272 2.24 -37.82 -24.23
C ASP A 272 0.82 -37.77 -24.80
N VAL A 273 -0.11 -37.15 -24.07
CA VAL A 273 -1.50 -36.97 -24.51
C VAL A 273 -1.53 -36.06 -25.75
N ALA A 274 -0.77 -34.96 -25.76
CA ALA A 274 -0.73 -34.06 -26.90
C ALA A 274 -0.23 -34.76 -28.17
N HIS A 275 0.81 -35.60 -28.07
CA HIS A 275 1.28 -36.43 -29.19
C HIS A 275 0.17 -37.36 -29.69
N ARG A 276 -0.49 -38.11 -28.80
CA ARG A 276 -1.59 -39.01 -29.16
C ARG A 276 -2.78 -38.31 -29.80
N VAL A 277 -3.18 -37.16 -29.25
CA VAL A 277 -4.29 -36.35 -29.78
C VAL A 277 -3.92 -35.78 -31.14
N SER A 278 -2.72 -35.21 -31.28
CA SER A 278 -2.27 -34.59 -32.54
C SER A 278 -2.18 -35.57 -33.71
N ALA A 279 -1.88 -36.84 -33.43
CA ALA A 279 -1.82 -37.90 -34.42
C ALA A 279 -3.20 -38.32 -34.95
N ARG A 280 -4.28 -38.07 -34.19
CA ARG A 280 -5.66 -38.45 -34.55
C ARG A 280 -6.44 -37.35 -35.25
N LEU A 281 -6.00 -36.10 -35.12
CA LEU A 281 -6.67 -34.93 -35.67
C LEU A 281 -6.08 -34.55 -37.03
N THR A 282 -6.93 -34.03 -37.92
CA THR A 282 -6.52 -33.33 -39.14
C THR A 282 -5.92 -31.95 -38.80
N PRO A 283 -5.14 -31.32 -39.70
CA PRO A 283 -4.61 -29.98 -39.48
C PRO A 283 -5.70 -28.92 -39.18
N ASP A 284 -6.86 -29.01 -39.82
CA ASP A 284 -7.98 -28.08 -39.60
C ASP A 284 -8.72 -28.33 -38.28
N GLU A 285 -8.74 -29.56 -37.79
CA GLU A 285 -9.23 -29.86 -36.44
C GLU A 285 -8.25 -29.34 -35.38
N ILE A 286 -6.94 -29.54 -35.56
CA ILE A 286 -5.93 -28.98 -34.65
C ILE A 286 -6.05 -27.46 -34.60
N ARG A 287 -6.24 -26.79 -35.74
CA ARG A 287 -6.38 -25.33 -35.80
C ARG A 287 -7.55 -24.79 -34.99
N ARG A 288 -8.64 -25.56 -34.88
CA ARG A 288 -9.84 -25.22 -34.10
C ARG A 288 -9.76 -25.67 -32.63
N HIS A 289 -8.74 -26.44 -32.27
CA HIS A 289 -8.59 -26.99 -30.93
C HIS A 289 -8.07 -25.94 -29.93
N PRO A 290 -8.59 -25.85 -28.69
CA PRO A 290 -8.12 -24.87 -27.70
C PRO A 290 -6.62 -24.97 -27.37
N ALA A 291 -6.04 -26.18 -27.48
CA ALA A 291 -4.61 -26.44 -27.32
C ALA A 291 -3.81 -26.46 -28.65
N ALA A 292 -4.28 -25.81 -29.71
CA ALA A 292 -3.66 -25.83 -31.04
C ALA A 292 -2.13 -25.62 -31.04
N PRO A 293 -1.55 -24.64 -30.31
CA PRO A 293 -0.10 -24.42 -30.33
C PRO A 293 0.71 -25.61 -29.83
N VAL A 294 0.22 -26.28 -28.78
CA VAL A 294 0.85 -27.47 -28.19
C VAL A 294 0.71 -28.66 -29.15
N LEU A 295 -0.48 -28.86 -29.73
CA LEU A 295 -0.75 -29.95 -30.67
C LEU A 295 0.03 -29.83 -31.99
N PHE A 296 0.20 -28.62 -32.53
CA PHE A 296 1.04 -28.42 -33.72
C PHE A 296 2.52 -28.73 -33.44
N GLN A 297 3.04 -28.36 -32.26
CA GLN A 297 4.40 -28.74 -31.87
C GLN A 297 4.52 -30.25 -31.70
N ALA A 298 3.53 -30.90 -31.08
CA ALA A 298 3.48 -32.35 -30.93
C ALA A 298 3.51 -33.06 -32.28
N ARG A 299 2.63 -32.67 -33.20
CA ARG A 299 2.57 -33.22 -34.57
C ARG A 299 3.89 -33.09 -35.34
N SER A 300 4.63 -32.01 -35.10
CA SER A 300 5.95 -31.80 -35.71
C SER A 300 7.09 -32.56 -35.04
N GLY A 301 6.82 -33.36 -34.00
CA GLY A 301 7.83 -34.09 -33.23
C GLY A 301 8.68 -33.21 -32.31
N ARG A 302 8.32 -31.93 -32.13
CA ARG A 302 9.12 -30.93 -31.39
C ARG A 302 8.58 -30.61 -29.99
N LEU A 303 7.53 -31.31 -29.55
CA LEU A 303 7.02 -31.15 -28.19
C LEU A 303 7.73 -32.11 -27.25
N ASP A 304 8.55 -31.55 -26.36
CA ASP A 304 9.08 -32.18 -25.17
C ASP A 304 8.65 -31.36 -23.92
N GLN A 305 9.08 -31.79 -22.72
CA GLN A 305 8.72 -31.10 -21.47
C GLN A 305 9.27 -29.66 -21.42
N THR A 306 10.44 -29.41 -22.00
CA THR A 306 11.05 -28.08 -22.06
C THR A 306 10.25 -27.14 -22.96
N ALA A 307 9.82 -27.61 -24.12
CA ALA A 307 8.96 -26.88 -25.05
C ALA A 307 7.58 -26.64 -24.43
N LEU A 308 7.02 -27.62 -23.71
CA LEU A 308 5.76 -27.47 -23.00
C LEU A 308 5.86 -26.41 -21.89
N ALA A 309 6.94 -26.40 -21.11
CA ALA A 309 7.15 -25.41 -20.05
C ALA A 309 7.16 -23.97 -20.59
N LYS A 310 7.68 -23.74 -21.79
CA LYS A 310 7.61 -22.42 -22.46
C LYS A 310 6.19 -22.02 -22.86
N ARG A 311 5.33 -22.98 -23.19
CA ARG A 311 3.91 -22.75 -23.54
C ARG A 311 3.02 -22.62 -22.30
N CYS A 312 3.40 -23.31 -21.23
CA CYS A 312 2.70 -23.35 -19.95
C CYS A 312 3.51 -22.57 -18.90
N ALA A 313 3.75 -21.28 -19.14
CA ALA A 313 4.57 -20.44 -18.27
C ALA A 313 3.89 -20.05 -16.93
N THR A 314 2.58 -20.28 -16.81
CA THR A 314 1.77 -19.99 -15.63
C THR A 314 0.88 -21.19 -15.27
N PRO A 315 0.43 -21.31 -14.01
CA PRO A 315 -0.55 -22.32 -13.62
C PRO A 315 -1.83 -22.29 -14.45
N ARG A 316 -2.35 -21.09 -14.77
CA ARG A 316 -3.55 -20.94 -15.61
C ARG A 316 -3.36 -21.59 -16.97
N ARG A 317 -2.23 -21.34 -17.64
CA ARG A 317 -1.98 -21.95 -18.96
C ARG A 317 -1.83 -23.46 -18.87
N THR A 318 -1.20 -23.99 -17.82
CA THR A 318 -1.14 -25.45 -17.59
C THR A 318 -2.54 -26.04 -17.42
N LEU A 319 -3.39 -25.42 -16.61
CA LEU A 319 -4.77 -25.86 -16.38
C LEU A 319 -5.60 -25.85 -17.67
N GLU A 320 -5.50 -24.78 -18.47
CA GLU A 320 -6.21 -24.66 -19.75
C GLU A 320 -5.78 -25.73 -20.75
N VAL A 321 -4.47 -26.01 -20.86
CA VAL A 321 -3.93 -27.07 -21.73
C VAL A 321 -4.38 -28.45 -21.22
N ALA A 322 -4.32 -28.70 -19.91
CA ALA A 322 -4.78 -29.95 -19.33
C ALA A 322 -6.26 -30.20 -19.61
N ALA A 323 -7.12 -29.20 -19.36
CA ALA A 323 -8.55 -29.27 -19.64
C ALA A 323 -8.83 -29.53 -21.13
N ALA A 324 -8.16 -28.80 -22.02
CA ALA A 324 -8.31 -28.98 -23.47
C ALA A 324 -7.90 -30.37 -23.95
N LEU A 325 -6.95 -31.02 -23.28
CA LEU A 325 -6.48 -32.37 -23.58
C LEU A 325 -7.24 -33.47 -22.81
N GLY A 326 -8.24 -33.11 -21.99
CA GLY A 326 -8.99 -34.06 -21.15
C GLY A 326 -8.14 -34.68 -20.03
N VAL A 327 -7.09 -34.00 -19.58
CA VAL A 327 -6.22 -34.42 -18.47
C VAL A 327 -6.72 -33.78 -17.18
N ALA A 328 -7.03 -34.61 -16.18
CA ALA A 328 -7.38 -34.13 -14.85
C ALA A 328 -6.20 -33.41 -14.20
N ALA A 329 -6.46 -32.25 -13.59
CA ALA A 329 -5.47 -31.43 -12.93
C ALA A 329 -5.92 -31.06 -11.51
N PRO A 330 -5.00 -30.92 -10.54
CA PRO A 330 -5.35 -30.52 -9.19
C PRO A 330 -5.95 -29.10 -9.18
N GLY A 331 -7.00 -28.94 -8.37
CA GLY A 331 -7.61 -27.64 -8.12
C GLY A 331 -6.72 -26.76 -7.24
N PRO A 332 -6.78 -25.42 -7.41
CA PRO A 332 -6.09 -24.49 -6.54
C PRO A 332 -6.68 -24.51 -5.12
N PRO A 333 -5.92 -24.04 -4.11
CA PRO A 333 -6.42 -23.87 -2.74
C PRO A 333 -7.67 -22.97 -2.69
N GLY A 334 -8.55 -23.23 -1.70
CA GLY A 334 -9.89 -22.63 -1.53
C GLY A 334 -9.97 -21.31 -0.76
#